data_AF-A0A4S1E174-F1
#
_entry.id   AF-A0A4S1E174-F1
#
_cell.length_a   1.000
_cell.length_b   1.000
_cell.length_c   1.000
_cell.angle_alpha   90.00
_cell.angle_beta   90.00
_cell.angle_gamma   90.00
#
_symmetry.space_group_name_H-M   'P 1'
#
loop_
_entity.id
_entity.type
_entity.pdbx_description
1 polymer ?
#
loop_
_entity_poly.entity_id
_entity_poly.type
_entity_poly.pdbx_seq_one_letter_code
_entity_poly.pdbx_strand_id
1 'polypeptide(L)'
;MTDISQQILDYLSSLDWAYILTFILIAYSINQYKITDWLSKVLKIKIQTRYRVLLIGLIYGIFLFFIRGYTIEKVERLLQSFVFSMVFHKLILETILNKFFNPNKSI
;
A
#
# COMPACT_ATOMS: atom_id res chain seq x y z
N MET A 1 27.79 13.50 -11.26
CA MET A 1 26.63 14.07 -10.57
C MET A 1 25.45 13.21 -10.97
N THR A 2 24.97 12.34 -10.09
CA THR A 2 23.74 11.58 -10.39
C THR A 2 22.58 12.52 -10.26
N ASP A 3 21.81 12.68 -11.34
CA ASP A 3 20.58 13.46 -11.31
C ASP A 3 19.65 12.95 -10.21
N ILE A 4 19.02 13.87 -9.48
CA ILE A 4 18.11 13.55 -8.36
C ILE A 4 17.02 12.55 -8.82
N SER A 5 16.58 12.66 -10.07
CA SER A 5 15.66 11.73 -10.72
C SER A 5 16.16 10.29 -10.74
N GLN A 6 17.46 10.09 -10.98
CA GLN A 6 18.06 8.75 -11.03
C GLN A 6 18.08 8.11 -9.64
N GLN A 7 18.40 8.88 -8.60
CA GLN A 7 18.36 8.39 -7.21
C GLN A 7 16.95 8.02 -6.77
N ILE A 8 15.93 8.77 -7.20
CA ILE A 8 14.52 8.45 -6.94
C ILE A 8 14.13 7.16 -7.66
N LEU A 9 14.53 6.98 -8.93
CA LEU A 9 14.24 5.77 -9.69
C LEU A 9 14.93 4.54 -9.08
N ASP A 10 16.19 4.67 -8.69
CA ASP A 10 16.93 3.59 -8.04
C ASP A 10 16.29 3.21 -6.69
N TYR A 11 15.90 4.21 -5.89
CA TYR A 11 15.14 3.99 -4.66
C TYR A 11 13.82 3.25 -4.94
N LEU A 12 13.00 3.75 -5.86
CA LEU A 12 11.73 3.14 -6.25
C LEU A 12 11.91 1.70 -6.76
N SER A 13 12.98 1.42 -7.50
CA SER A 13 13.29 0.09 -8.01
C SER A 13 13.68 -0.91 -6.90
N SER A 14 14.23 -0.41 -5.79
CA SER A 14 14.65 -1.23 -4.66
C SER A 14 13.50 -1.67 -3.73
N LEU A 15 12.33 -1.06 -3.89
CA LEU A 15 11.12 -1.36 -3.10
C LEU A 15 10.47 -2.69 -3.52
N ASP A 16 9.75 -3.30 -2.58
CA ASP A 16 8.97 -4.51 -2.84
C ASP A 16 7.61 -4.13 -3.48
N TRP A 17 7.60 -4.04 -4.81
CA TRP A 17 6.41 -3.73 -5.59
C TRP A 17 5.28 -4.75 -5.43
N ALA A 18 5.60 -6.02 -5.14
CA ALA A 18 4.58 -7.02 -4.88
C ALA A 18 3.86 -6.73 -3.55
N TYR A 19 4.60 -6.34 -2.51
CA TYR A 19 4.02 -5.83 -1.27
C TYR A 19 3.17 -4.58 -1.52
N ILE A 20 3.69 -3.60 -2.26
CA ILE A 20 3.01 -2.32 -2.53
C ILE A 20 1.65 -2.58 -3.21
N LEU A 21 1.64 -3.35 -4.30
CA LEU A 21 0.41 -3.62 -5.06
C LEU A 21 -0.62 -4.41 -4.25
N THR A 22 -0.19 -5.44 -3.53
CA THR A 22 -1.09 -6.23 -2.69
C THR A 22 -1.68 -5.39 -1.55
N PHE A 23 -0.87 -4.54 -0.91
CA PHE A 23 -1.36 -3.60 0.09
C PHE A 23 -2.39 -2.62 -0.49
N ILE A 24 -2.15 -2.06 -1.68
CA ILE A 24 -3.10 -1.14 -2.34
C ILE A 24 -4.44 -1.84 -2.61
N LEU A 25 -4.41 -3.08 -3.10
CA LEU A 25 -5.63 -3.87 -3.33
C LEU A 25 -6.40 -4.14 -2.04
N ILE A 26 -5.69 -4.48 -0.95
CA ILE A 26 -6.29 -4.70 0.36
C ILE A 26 -6.91 -3.40 0.88
N ALA A 27 -6.18 -2.29 0.82
CA ALA A 27 -6.64 -0.97 1.25
C ALA A 27 -7.88 -0.53 0.46
N TYR A 28 -7.87 -0.72 -0.86
CA TYR A 28 -9.01 -0.43 -1.72
C TYR A 28 -10.23 -1.29 -1.37
N SER A 29 -10.02 -2.60 -1.22
CA SER A 29 -11.09 -3.55 -0.88
C SER A 29 -11.74 -3.18 0.44
N ILE A 30 -10.95 -2.84 1.46
CA ILE A 30 -11.46 -2.53 2.80
C ILE A 30 -12.21 -1.19 2.83
N ASN A 31 -11.81 -0.26 1.99
CA ASN A 31 -12.50 1.02 1.85
C ASN A 31 -13.83 0.91 1.09
N GLN A 32 -14.21 -0.26 0.58
CA GLN A 32 -15.56 -0.50 0.06
C GLN A 32 -16.58 -0.51 1.21
N TYR A 33 -17.71 0.16 1.01
CA TYR A 33 -18.78 0.34 2.01
C TYR A 33 -19.20 -0.98 2.69
N LYS A 34 -19.29 -2.08 1.95
CA LYS A 34 -19.68 -3.39 2.48
C LYS A 34 -18.71 -3.93 3.55
N ILE A 35 -17.40 -3.78 3.33
CA ILE A 35 -16.38 -4.28 4.25
C ILE A 35 -16.24 -3.34 5.45
N THR A 36 -16.38 -2.03 5.22
CA THR A 36 -16.39 -1.02 6.29
C THR A 36 -17.53 -1.27 7.29
N ASP A 37 -18.71 -1.63 6.79
CA ASP A 37 -19.91 -1.89 7.60
C ASP A 37 -19.82 -3.22 8.36
N TRP A 38 -19.24 -4.26 7.74
CA TRP A 38 -18.96 -5.53 8.39
C TRP A 38 -17.93 -5.39 9.53
N LEU A 39 -16.81 -4.70 9.29
CA LEU A 39 -15.80 -4.39 10.32
C LEU A 39 -16.38 -3.57 11.47
N SER A 40 -17.25 -2.60 11.16
CA SER A 40 -17.93 -1.79 12.18
C SER A 40 -18.87 -2.63 13.06
N LYS A 41 -19.53 -3.64 12.49
CA LYS A 41 -20.42 -4.56 13.24
C LYS A 41 -19.63 -5.53 14.11
N VAL A 42 -18.51 -6.05 13.62
CA VAL A 42 -17.65 -7.00 14.36
C VAL A 42 -16.90 -6.31 15.50
N LEU A 43 -16.27 -5.16 15.22
CA LEU A 43 -15.42 -4.48 16.20
C LEU A 43 -16.18 -3.50 17.08
N LYS A 44 -17.45 -3.18 16.79
CA LYS A 44 -18.28 -2.14 17.46
C LYS A 44 -17.61 -0.75 17.60
N ILE A 45 -16.51 -0.50 16.91
CA ILE A 45 -15.73 0.74 16.99
C ILE A 45 -15.80 1.47 15.65
N LYS A 46 -16.22 2.74 15.67
CA LYS A 46 -16.15 3.64 14.51
C LYS A 46 -14.73 4.16 14.32
N ILE A 47 -13.86 3.33 13.75
CA ILE A 47 -12.49 3.75 13.38
C ILE A 47 -12.54 4.61 12.11
N GLN A 48 -11.86 5.74 12.06
CA GLN A 48 -11.72 6.53 10.82
C GLN A 48 -10.93 5.74 9.76
N THR A 49 -11.28 5.88 8.49
CA THR A 49 -10.71 5.14 7.37
C THR A 49 -9.17 5.11 7.35
N ARG A 50 -8.53 6.22 7.72
CA ARG A 50 -7.06 6.35 7.78
C ARG A 50 -6.41 5.36 8.75
N TYR A 51 -6.97 5.22 9.96
CA TYR A 51 -6.42 4.33 10.98
C TYR A 51 -6.70 2.85 10.68
N ARG A 52 -7.80 2.54 9.97
CA ARG A 52 -8.07 1.17 9.51
C ARG A 52 -7.01 0.71 8.51
N VAL A 53 -6.75 1.52 7.49
CA VAL A 53 -5.74 1.22 6.46
C VAL A 53 -4.36 1.05 7.09
N LEU A 54 -4.01 1.90 8.07
CA LEU A 54 -2.80 1.74 8.89
C LEU A 54 -2.72 0.40 9.61
N LEU A 55 -3.75 0.06 10.41
CA LEU A 55 -3.77 -1.16 11.20
C LEU A 55 -3.67 -2.41 10.33
N ILE A 56 -4.42 -2.44 9.23
CA ILE A 56 -4.40 -3.57 8.31
C ILE A 56 -3.05 -3.69 7.60
N GLY A 57 -2.45 -2.58 7.19
CA GLY A 57 -1.13 -2.59 6.60
C GLY A 57 -0.05 -3.07 7.55
N LEU A 58 -0.14 -2.68 8.81
CA LEU A 58 0.75 -3.14 9.87
C LEU A 58 0.58 -4.65 10.11
N ILE A 59 -0.65 -5.12 10.26
CA ILE A 59 -0.97 -6.55 10.40
C ILE A 59 -0.45 -7.34 9.18
N TYR A 60 -0.73 -6.86 7.97
CA TYR A 60 -0.29 -7.49 6.73
C TYR A 60 1.24 -7.56 6.62
N GLY A 61 1.93 -6.46 6.95
CA GLY A 61 3.40 -6.43 7.00
C GLY A 61 3.99 -7.43 7.99
N ILE A 62 3.40 -7.56 9.17
CA ILE A 62 3.80 -8.54 10.18
C ILE A 62 3.59 -9.97 9.64
N PHE A 63 2.41 -10.28 9.08
CA PHE A 63 2.16 -11.59 8.49
C PHE A 63 3.16 -11.93 7.37
N LEU A 64 3.44 -10.98 6.48
CA LEU A 64 4.38 -11.18 5.38
C LEU A 64 5.82 -11.39 5.87
N PHE A 65 6.20 -10.69 6.94
CA PHE A 65 7.49 -10.89 7.59
C PHE A 65 7.68 -12.33 8.09
N PHE A 66 6.68 -12.87 8.80
CA PHE A 66 6.73 -14.25 9.29
C PHE A 66 6.64 -15.29 8.15
N ILE A 67 5.80 -15.06 7.13
CA ILE A 67 5.63 -16.01 6.01
C ILE A 67 6.90 -16.12 5.16
N ARG A 68 7.59 -15.01 4.90
CA ARG A 68 8.76 -14.99 4.00
C ARG A 68 10.10 -15.24 4.71
N GLY A 69 10.13 -15.33 6.04
CA GLY A 69 11.36 -15.57 6.79
C GLY A 69 12.45 -14.53 6.50
N TYR A 70 12.08 -13.24 6.45
CA TYR A 70 12.98 -12.18 6.00
C TYR A 70 14.17 -11.95 6.94
N THR A 71 15.36 -11.76 6.36
CA THR A 71 16.54 -11.21 7.05
C THR A 71 16.35 -9.73 7.37
N ILE A 72 17.12 -9.21 8.33
CA ILE A 72 17.04 -7.83 8.84
C ILE A 72 17.10 -6.79 7.71
N GLU A 73 17.97 -6.98 6.71
CA GLU A 73 18.09 -6.09 5.53
C GLU A 73 16.81 -6.01 4.68
N LYS A 74 16.04 -7.10 4.61
CA LYS A 74 14.79 -7.15 3.86
C LYS A 74 13.61 -6.55 4.65
N VAL A 75 13.71 -6.51 5.98
CA VAL A 75 12.73 -5.82 6.85
C VAL A 75 12.75 -4.33 6.60
N GLU A 76 13.94 -3.74 6.47
CA GLU A 76 14.06 -2.30 6.20
C GLU A 76 13.38 -1.94 4.87
N ARG A 77 13.64 -2.71 3.81
CA ARG A 77 12.97 -2.53 2.51
C ARG A 77 11.47 -2.74 2.60
N LEU A 78 11.01 -3.70 3.39
CA LEU A 78 9.58 -3.93 3.62
C LEU A 78 8.93 -2.73 4.33
N LEU A 79 9.61 -2.17 5.33
CA LEU A 79 9.14 -1.00 6.07
C LEU A 79 9.12 0.26 5.18
N GLN A 80 10.16 0.48 4.38
CA GLN A 80 10.18 1.55 3.37
C GLN A 80 9.04 1.38 2.35
N SER A 81 8.81 0.15 1.88
CA SER A 81 7.71 -0.19 0.96
C SER A 81 6.34 0.04 1.60
N PHE A 82 6.20 -0.27 2.90
CA PHE A 82 4.99 0.00 3.66
C PHE A 82 4.72 1.49 3.81
N VAL A 83 5.71 2.28 4.23
CA VAL A 83 5.58 3.73 4.36
C VAL A 83 5.25 4.37 3.01
N PHE A 84 5.96 3.96 1.96
CA PHE A 84 5.69 4.41 0.59
C PHE A 84 4.25 4.11 0.18
N SER A 85 3.80 2.86 0.35
CA SER A 85 2.44 2.47 0.00
C SER A 85 1.41 3.22 0.83
N MET A 86 1.66 3.42 2.13
CA MET A 86 0.79 4.17 3.03
C MET A 86 0.56 5.60 2.55
N VAL A 87 1.61 6.27 2.07
CA VAL A 87 1.52 7.64 1.56
C VAL A 87 0.86 7.67 0.17
N PHE A 88 1.25 6.76 -0.72
CA PHE A 88 0.91 6.83 -2.14
C PHE A 88 -0.23 5.91 -2.58
N HIS A 89 -0.82 5.09 -1.71
CA HIS A 89 -1.84 4.10 -2.11
C HIS A 89 -3.01 4.73 -2.89
N LYS A 90 -3.49 5.90 -2.48
CA LYS A 90 -4.59 6.59 -3.15
C LYS A 90 -4.17 7.08 -4.54
N LEU A 91 -2.99 7.68 -4.65
CA LEU A 91 -2.45 8.23 -5.90
C LEU A 91 -2.17 7.09 -6.90
N ILE A 92 -1.48 6.04 -6.46
CA ILE A 92 -1.19 4.86 -7.29
C ILE A 92 -2.48 4.21 -7.77
N LEU A 93 -3.46 4.04 -6.87
CA LEU A 93 -4.76 3.49 -7.24
C LEU A 93 -5.49 4.37 -8.27
N GLU A 94 -5.54 5.68 -8.08
CA GLU A 94 -6.16 6.61 -9.03
C GLU A 94 -5.46 6.57 -10.39
N THR A 95 -4.12 6.54 -10.43
CA THR A 95 -3.35 6.40 -11.67
C THR A 95 -3.65 5.09 -12.37
N ILE A 96 -3.69 3.96 -11.64
CA ILE A 96 -4.01 2.64 -12.20
C ILE A 96 -5.44 2.65 -12.75
N LEU A 97 -6.42 3.07 -11.96
CA LEU A 97 -7.82 3.12 -12.38
C LEU A 97 -8.01 4.04 -13.58
N ASN A 98 -7.42 5.24 -13.58
CA ASN A 98 -7.52 6.16 -14.72
C ASN A 98 -6.90 5.58 -15.98
N LYS A 99 -5.75 4.91 -15.87
CA LYS A 99 -5.08 4.29 -17.02
C LYS A 99 -5.88 3.11 -17.60
N PHE A 100 -6.50 2.30 -16.75
CA PHE A 100 -7.27 1.13 -17.18
C PHE A 100 -8.70 1.47 -17.65
N PHE A 101 -9.38 2.40 -16.98
CA PHE A 101 -10.79 2.73 -17.25
C PHE A 101 -10.97 3.98 -18.12
N ASN A 102 -9.94 4.81 -18.28
CA ASN A 102 -10.02 6.02 -19.10
C ASN A 102 -8.74 6.26 -19.91
N PRO A 103 -8.39 5.34 -20.84
CA PRO A 103 -7.13 5.39 -21.58
C PRO A 103 -6.94 6.64 -22.45
N ASN A 104 -8.02 7.38 -22.74
CA ASN A 104 -8.01 8.55 -23.62
C ASN A 104 -7.82 9.90 -22.91
N LYS A 105 -7.64 9.92 -21.58
CA LYS A 105 -7.31 11.16 -20.86
C LYS A 105 -5.78 11.29 -20.77
N SER A 106 -5.15 11.66 -21.88
CA SER A 106 -3.79 12.18 -21.88
C SER A 106 -3.77 13.50 -21.12
N ILE A 107 -2.86 13.60 -20.15
CA ILE A 107 -2.48 14.84 -19.46
C ILE A 107 -2.09 15.90 -20.49
#